data_AF-A0A8T5N462-F1
#
_entry.id   AF-A0A8T5N462-F1
#
_cell.length_a   1.000
_cell.length_b   1.000
_cell.length_c   1.000
_cell.angle_alpha   90.00
_cell.angle_beta   90.00
_cell.angle_gamma   90.00
#
_symmetry.space_group_name_H-M   'P 1'
#
loop_
_entity.id
_entity.type
_entity.pdbx_description
1 polymer ?
#
loop_
_entity_poly.entity_id
_entity_poly.type
_entity_poly.pdbx_seq_one_letter_code
_entity_poly.pdbx_strand_id
1 'polypeptide(L)' 'GRLAGLWSLRFGKYRALYQIRREKLLVLVLRIGYRKNVYE' A
#
# COMPACT_ATOMS: atom_id res chain seq x y z
N GLY A 1 2.46 16.26 -6.79
CA GLY A 1 3.34 15.23 -7.37
C GLY A 1 2.56 13.94 -7.62
N ARG A 2 3.04 13.06 -8.52
CA ARG A 2 2.33 11.87 -9.07
C ARG A 2 1.88 10.80 -8.05
N LEU A 3 2.22 10.97 -6.76
CA LEU A 3 1.90 10.05 -5.66
C LEU A 3 1.04 10.71 -4.55
N ALA A 4 0.53 11.92 -4.77
CA ALA A 4 -0.29 12.61 -3.77
C ALA A 4 -1.54 11.77 -3.44
N GLY A 5 -1.77 11.52 -2.15
CA GLY A 5 -2.91 10.73 -1.65
C GLY A 5 -2.67 9.23 -1.50
N LEU A 6 -1.48 8.72 -1.83
CA LEU A 6 -1.08 7.34 -1.56
C LEU A 6 -0.40 7.19 -0.21
N TRP A 7 -0.75 6.12 0.50
CA TRP A 7 -0.20 5.74 1.79
C TRP A 7 0.59 4.44 1.69
N SER A 8 1.59 4.28 2.55
CA SER A 8 2.39 3.06 2.66
C SER A 8 2.32 2.51 4.08
N LEU A 9 1.84 1.28 4.24
CA LEU A 9 1.80 0.58 5.52
C LEU A 9 2.85 -0.52 5.54
N ARG A 10 3.68 -0.54 6.58
CA ARG A 10 4.60 -1.64 6.85
C ARG A 10 3.97 -2.57 7.89
N PHE A 11 3.93 -3.85 7.57
CA PHE A 11 3.49 -4.89 8.50
C PHE A 11 4.36 -6.12 8.31
N GLY A 12 5.09 -6.50 9.38
CA GLY A 12 6.10 -7.54 9.33
C GLY A 12 7.10 -7.34 8.18
N LYS A 13 7.18 -8.32 7.29
CA LYS A 13 8.08 -8.33 6.12
C LYS A 13 7.45 -7.77 4.84
N TYR A 14 6.25 -7.20 4.92
CA TYR A 14 5.51 -6.68 3.78
C TYR A 14 5.40 -5.16 3.80
N ARG A 15 5.12 -4.60 2.63
CA ARG A 15 4.69 -3.21 2.46
C ARG A 15 3.45 -3.20 1.57
N ALA A 16 2.37 -2.56 2.05
CA ALA A 16 1.20 -2.26 1.26
C ALA A 16 1.23 -0.81 0.79
N LEU A 17 0.89 -0.58 -0.47
CA LEU A 17 0.55 0.73 -1.03
C LEU A 17 -0.98 0.82 -1.15
N TYR A 18 -1.58 1.85 -0.58
CA TYR A 18 -3.03 1.95 -0.47
C TYR A 18 -3.53 3.40 -0.49
N GLN A 19 -4.84 3.56 -0.63
CA GLN A 19 -5.56 4.84 -0.52
C GLN A 19 -6.67 4.74 0.52
N ILE A 20 -6.91 5.84 1.24
CA ILE A 20 -8.05 5.98 2.15
C ILE A 20 -9.05 6.93 1.50
N ARG A 21 -10.27 6.47 1.25
CA ARG A 21 -11.39 7.26 0.74
C ARG A 21 -12.43 7.45 1.85
N ARG A 22 -12.27 8.54 2.61
CA ARG A 22 -13.08 8.81 3.82
C ARG A 22 -14.57 8.95 3.51
N GLU A 23 -14.93 9.60 2.40
CA GLU A 23 -16.33 9.79 1.98
C GLU A 23 -17.08 8.48 1.73
N LYS A 24 -16.35 7.40 1.41
CA LYS A 24 -16.92 6.08 1.13
C LYS A 24 -16.61 5.05 2.23
N LEU A 25 -15.98 5.49 3.32
CA LEU A 25 -15.42 4.62 4.37
C LEU A 25 -14.64 3.42 3.78
N LEU A 26 -13.82 3.68 2.75
CA LEU A 26 -13.14 2.63 1.97
C LEU A 26 -11.62 2.76 2.06
N VAL A 27 -10.95 1.63 2.28
CA VAL A 27 -9.50 1.50 2.10
C VAL A 27 -9.23 0.64 0.87
N LEU A 28 -8.61 1.23 -0.15
CA LEU A 28 -8.27 0.55 -1.40
C LEU A 28 -6.78 0.18 -1.41
N VAL A 29 -6.47 -1.11 -1.32
CA VAL A 29 -5.11 -1.63 -1.43
C VAL A 29 -4.76 -1.83 -2.89
N LEU A 30 -3.68 -1.19 -3.35
CA LEU A 30 -3.25 -1.22 -4.76
C LEU A 30 -2.16 -2.27 -5.00
N ARG A 31 -1.27 -2.47 -4.02
CA ARG A 31 -0.19 -3.44 -4.11
C ARG A 31 0.23 -3.90 -2.72
N ILE A 32 0.53 -5.18 -2.59
CA ILE A 32 1.26 -5.75 -1.46
C ILE A 32 2.54 -6.36 -2.01
N GLY A 33 3.68 -6.03 -1.41
CA GLY A 33 4.97 -6.60 -1.78
C GLY A 33 5.70 -7.14 -0.56
N TYR A 34 6.40 -8.25 -0.74
CA TYR A 34 7.37 -8.76 0.23
C TYR A 34 8.68 -7.98 0.10
N ARG A 35 9.32 -7.66 1.22
CA ARG A 35 10.47 -6.74 1.26
C ARG A 35 11.82 -7.41 1.00
N LYS A 36 11.85 -8.74 0.93
CA LYS A 36 12.97 -9.49 0.35
C LYS A 36 12.54 -9.91 -1.06
N ASN A 37 13.31 -9.60 -2.09
CA ASN A 37 13.14 -10.24 -3.40
C ASN A 37 13.28 -11.76 -3.21
N VAL A 38 12.18 -12.52 -3.22
CA VAL A 38 12.21 -13.99 -3.03
C VAL A 38 11.77 -14.75 -4.28
N TYR A 39 11.54 -14.08 -5.41
CA TYR A 39 11.35 -14.79 -6.68
C TYR A 39 12.19 -14.08 -7.74
N GLU A 40 13.43 -14.57 -7.89
CA GLU A 40 14.02 -14.77 -9.22
C GLU A 40 13.39 -16.02 -9.86
#